data_AF-A0A1Y5FKZ1-F1
#
_entry.id   AF-A0A1Y5FKZ1-F1
#
_cell.length_a   1.000
_cell.length_b   1.000
_cell.length_c   1.000
_cell.angle_alpha   90.00
_cell.angle_beta   90.00
_cell.angle_gamma   90.00
#
_symmetry.space_group_name_H-M   'P 1'
#
loop_
_entity.id
_entity.type
_entity.pdbx_description
1 polymer ?
#
loop_
_entity_poly.entity_id
_entity_poly.type
_entity_poly.pdbx_seq_one_letter_code
_entity_poly.pdbx_strand_id
1 'polypeptide(L)'
;ADGQLDSGGMILNNGEYELITECTVDSEWDEDFNQTALRAWAKTEKGEYIITGKVITLVPVRNRRQLDNGDWLHTRITEAMTEYRYEDKVGYGLSEYCDQIIDGEPVGKTIPAAR
;
A
#
# COMPACT_ATOMS: atom_id res chain seq x y z
N ALA A 1 0.52 19.19 -9.64
CA ALA A 1 0.68 18.96 -8.20
C ALA A 1 1.71 17.84 -8.05
N ASP A 2 2.72 18.09 -7.24
CA ASP A 2 3.91 17.26 -6.96
C ASP A 2 3.65 16.06 -6.04
N GLY A 3 2.40 15.89 -5.57
CA GLY A 3 1.99 14.79 -4.70
C GLY A 3 2.32 15.09 -3.23
N GLN A 4 1.37 14.85 -2.33
CA GLN A 4 1.60 14.96 -0.89
C GLN A 4 1.61 13.54 -0.30
N LEU A 5 2.64 13.24 0.49
CA LEU A 5 2.69 12.01 1.28
C LEU A 5 1.89 12.22 2.56
N ASP A 6 0.97 11.30 2.81
CA ASP A 6 0.29 11.16 4.10
C ASP A 6 0.40 9.69 4.54
N SER A 7 0.71 9.48 5.81
CA SER A 7 1.08 8.16 6.34
C SER A 7 0.68 8.07 7.80
N GLY A 8 0.06 6.95 8.19
CA GLY A 8 -0.38 6.74 9.57
C GLY A 8 -1.09 5.40 9.76
N GLY A 9 -1.48 5.13 11.01
CA GLY A 9 -2.15 3.89 11.39
C GLY A 9 -2.05 3.63 12.89
N MET A 10 -2.25 2.38 13.29
CA MET A 10 -2.14 1.95 14.68
C MET A 10 -1.61 0.53 14.79
N ILE A 11 -0.91 0.24 15.88
CA ILE A 11 -0.56 -1.11 16.33
C ILE A 11 -1.46 -1.47 17.51
N LEU A 12 -2.07 -2.65 17.49
CA LEU A 12 -2.78 -3.22 18.64
C LEU A 12 -1.84 -4.19 19.36
N ASN A 13 -1.46 -3.86 20.58
CA ASN A 13 -0.53 -4.66 21.38
C ASN A 13 -1.15 -4.93 22.76
N ASN A 14 -1.35 -6.21 23.10
CA ASN A 14 -1.94 -6.65 24.38
C ASN A 14 -3.26 -5.92 24.77
N GLY A 15 -4.10 -5.60 23.77
CA GLY A 15 -5.37 -4.92 23.96
C GLY A 15 -5.30 -3.40 24.01
N GLU A 16 -4.11 -2.80 23.84
CA GLU A 16 -3.92 -1.36 23.79
C GLU A 16 -3.55 -0.90 22.37
N TYR A 17 -4.14 0.21 21.93
CA TYR A 17 -3.76 0.86 20.68
C TYR A 17 -2.55 1.77 20.89
N GLU A 18 -1.61 1.67 19.97
CA GLU A 18 -0.47 2.58 19.82
C GLU A 18 -0.61 3.28 18.47
N LEU A 19 -0.70 4.61 18.47
CA LEU A 19 -0.79 5.38 17.24
C LEU A 19 0.58 5.42 16.55
N ILE A 20 0.59 5.21 15.25
CA ILE A 20 1.77 5.35 14.40
C ILE A 20 2.00 6.85 14.16
N THR A 21 3.20 7.33 14.48
CA THR A 21 3.62 8.71 14.26
C THR A 21 4.44 8.89 12.99
N GLU A 22 5.16 7.84 12.57
CA GLU A 22 5.96 7.80 11.35
C GLU A 22 5.88 6.39 10.76
N CYS A 23 5.78 6.26 9.43
CA CYS A 23 5.89 4.97 8.77
C CYS A 23 6.38 5.08 7.33
N THR A 24 6.93 3.98 6.83
CA THR A 24 7.30 3.78 5.42
C THR A 24 6.79 2.43 4.96
N VAL A 25 6.50 2.31 3.67
CA VAL A 25 6.16 1.04 3.02
C VAL A 25 6.98 0.94 1.75
N ASP A 26 7.94 0.02 1.73
CA ASP A 26 8.73 -0.32 0.55
C ASP A 26 8.09 -1.53 -0.14
N SER A 27 7.90 -1.49 -1.46
CA SER A 27 7.15 -2.52 -2.18
C SER A 27 7.95 -3.17 -3.30
N GLU A 28 7.72 -4.46 -3.54
CA GLU A 28 8.23 -5.19 -4.70
C GLU A 28 7.09 -5.36 -5.72
N TRP A 29 7.41 -5.26 -7.01
CA TRP A 29 6.45 -5.15 -8.09
C TRP A 29 6.71 -6.17 -9.20
N ASP A 30 5.65 -6.66 -9.85
CA ASP A 30 5.75 -7.43 -11.08
C ASP A 30 5.83 -6.53 -12.34
N GLU A 31 5.91 -7.14 -13.52
CA GLU A 31 6.00 -6.44 -14.81
C GLU A 31 4.76 -5.60 -15.14
N ASP A 32 3.61 -5.94 -14.54
CA ASP A 32 2.33 -5.23 -14.69
C ASP A 32 2.15 -4.17 -13.59
N PHE A 33 3.16 -3.93 -12.75
CA PHE A 33 3.12 -3.03 -11.59
C PHE A 33 2.08 -3.44 -10.54
N ASN A 34 1.85 -4.74 -10.33
CA ASN A 34 1.15 -5.24 -9.15
C ASN A 34 2.15 -5.53 -8.04
N GLN A 35 1.79 -5.22 -6.80
CA GLN A 35 2.60 -5.55 -5.63
C GLN A 35 2.71 -7.07 -5.47
N THR A 36 3.90 -7.55 -5.12
CA THR A 36 4.18 -8.97 -4.86
C THR A 36 4.69 -9.20 -3.42
N ALA A 37 5.36 -8.21 -2.85
CA ALA A 37 5.78 -8.17 -1.47
C ALA A 37 5.88 -6.72 -0.98
N LEU A 38 5.93 -6.55 0.34
CA LEU A 38 6.17 -5.25 0.96
C LEU A 38 6.99 -5.39 2.24
N ARG A 39 7.66 -4.31 2.63
CA ARG A 39 8.27 -4.11 3.94
C ARG A 39 7.76 -2.79 4.52
N ALA A 40 7.03 -2.89 5.62
CA ALA A 40 6.59 -1.73 6.39
C ALA A 40 7.53 -1.51 7.57
N TRP A 41 7.96 -0.26 7.77
CA TRP A 41 8.50 0.21 9.04
C TRP A 41 7.53 1.20 9.65
N ALA A 42 7.28 1.10 10.95
CA ALA A 42 6.39 2.00 11.68
C ALA A 42 6.95 2.33 13.05
N LYS A 43 6.67 3.55 13.52
CA LYS A 43 7.09 4.06 14.82
C LYS A 43 5.88 4.53 15.61
N THR A 44 5.85 4.19 16.89
CA THR A 44 4.89 4.67 17.89
C THR A 44 5.65 5.33 19.04
N GLU A 45 4.94 5.87 20.03
CA GLU A 45 5.59 6.34 21.27
C GLU A 45 6.24 5.21 22.09
N LYS A 46 5.82 3.96 21.88
CA LYS A 46 6.28 2.79 22.67
C LYS A 46 7.35 1.96 21.95
N GLY A 47 7.51 2.09 20.63
CA GLY A 47 8.53 1.34 19.91
C GLY A 47 8.50 1.49 18.39
N GLU A 48 9.36 0.71 17.74
CA GLU A 48 9.44 0.59 16.29
C GLU A 48 9.14 -0.83 15.83
N TYR A 49 8.54 -0.95 14.66
CA TYR A 49 8.00 -2.20 14.12
C TYR A 49 8.50 -2.37 12.69
N ILE A 50 9.02 -3.56 12.37
CA ILE A 50 9.42 -3.94 11.00
C ILE A 50 8.60 -5.15 10.59
N ILE A 51 7.68 -4.96 9.66
CA ILE A 51 6.73 -5.97 9.21
C ILE A 51 7.02 -6.27 7.74
N THR A 52 7.13 -7.55 7.40
CA THR A 52 7.22 -7.98 5.99
C THR A 52 5.90 -8.57 5.55
N GLY A 53 5.53 -8.38 4.29
CA GLY A 53 4.33 -8.91 3.67
C GLY A 53 4.66 -9.63 2.37
N LYS A 54 4.10 -10.82 2.17
CA LYS A 54 4.17 -11.58 0.92
C LYS A 54 2.77 -11.79 0.37
N VAL A 55 2.53 -11.38 -0.88
CA VAL A 55 1.25 -11.58 -1.55
C VAL A 55 1.02 -13.07 -1.82
N ILE A 56 -0.17 -13.54 -1.45
CA ILE A 56 -0.62 -14.92 -1.68
C ILE A 56 -1.49 -14.98 -2.92
N THR A 57 -2.45 -14.06 -3.01
CA THR A 57 -3.36 -13.91 -4.15
C THR A 57 -3.73 -12.45 -4.31
N LEU A 58 -3.98 -12.02 -5.54
CA LEU A 58 -4.24 -10.63 -5.90
C LEU A 58 -5.40 -10.55 -6.87
N VAL A 59 -6.32 -9.63 -6.60
CA VAL A 59 -7.45 -9.32 -7.48
C VAL A 59 -7.30 -7.86 -7.95
N PRO A 60 -7.02 -7.63 -9.25
CA PRO A 60 -6.97 -6.29 -9.78
C PRO A 60 -8.39 -5.85 -10.20
N VAL A 61 -8.93 -4.85 -9.51
CA VAL A 61 -10.19 -4.20 -9.87
C VAL A 61 -9.94 -2.82 -10.50
N ARG A 62 -10.93 -2.29 -11.21
CA ARG A 62 -10.81 -1.05 -11.96
C ARG A 62 -12.06 -0.20 -11.79
N ASN A 63 -11.86 1.08 -11.51
CA ASN A 63 -12.88 2.10 -11.58
C ASN A 63 -12.63 3.00 -12.79
N ARG A 64 -13.64 3.19 -13.64
CA ARG A 64 -13.56 4.04 -14.84
C ARG A 64 -14.70 5.04 -14.79
N ARG A 65 -14.36 6.32 -14.73
CA ARG A 65 -15.35 7.41 -14.65
C ARG A 65 -15.03 8.47 -15.68
N GLN A 66 -16.02 8.86 -16.47
CA GLN A 66 -15.91 10.02 -17.35
C GLN A 66 -16.26 11.29 -16.58
N LEU A 67 -15.48 12.35 -16.77
CA LEU A 67 -15.70 13.69 -16.24
C LEU A 67 -16.58 14.51 -17.19
N ASP A 68 -17.15 15.61 -16.69
CA ASP A 68 -18.04 16.49 -17.47
C ASP A 68 -17.35 17.12 -18.70
N ASN A 69 -16.02 17.26 -18.64
CA ASN A 69 -15.20 17.78 -19.75
C ASN A 69 -14.87 16.72 -20.82
N GLY A 70 -15.33 15.48 -20.63
CA GLY A 70 -15.10 14.36 -21.54
C GLY A 70 -13.90 13.47 -21.19
N ASP A 71 -13.03 13.91 -20.27
CA ASP A 71 -11.84 13.14 -19.86
C ASP A 71 -12.22 11.88 -19.07
N TRP A 72 -11.38 10.85 -19.15
CA TRP A 72 -11.55 9.61 -18.39
C TRP A 72 -10.57 9.54 -17.22
N LEU A 73 -11.11 9.27 -16.02
CA LEU A 73 -10.33 8.82 -14.88
C LEU A 73 -10.36 7.29 -14.83
N HIS A 74 -9.17 6.71 -14.76
CA HIS A 74 -8.97 5.27 -14.65
C HIS A 74 -8.18 4.98 -13.37
N THR A 75 -8.88 4.46 -12.36
CA THR A 75 -8.23 3.96 -11.16
C THR A 75 -8.08 2.45 -11.27
N ARG A 76 -6.87 1.94 -11.07
CA ARG A 76 -6.64 0.52 -10.76
C ARG A 76 -6.50 0.37 -9.25
N ILE A 77 -7.14 -0.64 -8.70
CA ILE A 77 -7.02 -1.01 -7.29
C ILE A 77 -6.55 -2.47 -7.27
N THR A 78 -5.38 -2.73 -6.71
CA THR A 78 -4.85 -4.08 -6.52
C THR A 78 -5.09 -4.50 -5.08
N GLU A 79 -6.09 -5.35 -4.88
CA GLU A 79 -6.43 -5.88 -3.56
C GLU A 79 -5.79 -7.26 -3.41
N ALA A 80 -4.86 -7.39 -2.46
CA ALA A 80 -4.10 -8.62 -2.28
C ALA A 80 -4.27 -9.20 -0.88
N MET A 81 -4.55 -10.50 -0.81
CA MET A 81 -4.41 -11.28 0.40
C MET A 81 -2.93 -11.51 0.66
N THR A 82 -2.46 -11.10 1.84
CA THR A 82 -1.03 -11.00 2.16
C THR A 82 -0.74 -11.71 3.47
N GLU A 83 0.29 -12.56 3.47
CA GLU A 83 0.90 -13.11 4.68
C GLU A 83 1.87 -12.08 5.24
N TYR A 84 1.69 -11.70 6.50
CA TYR A 84 2.55 -10.77 7.22
C TYR A 84 3.40 -11.50 8.25
N ARG A 85 4.65 -11.06 8.40
CA ARG A 85 5.59 -11.56 9.41
C ARG A 85 6.17 -10.43 10.22
N TYR A 86 6.17 -10.61 11.54
CA TYR A 86 6.75 -9.72 12.53
C TYR A 86 7.34 -10.55 13.65
N GLU A 87 8.66 -10.49 13.84
CA GLU A 87 9.39 -11.36 14.78
C GLU A 87 9.05 -12.85 14.57
N ASP A 88 8.52 -13.52 15.60
CA ASP A 88 8.06 -14.90 15.62
C ASP A 88 6.60 -15.07 15.16
N LYS A 89 5.91 -13.98 14.82
CA LYS A 89 4.47 -13.96 14.53
C LYS A 89 4.22 -14.00 13.03
N VAL A 90 3.13 -14.69 12.68
CA VAL A 90 2.58 -14.74 11.32
C VAL A 90 1.13 -14.26 11.41
N GLY A 91 0.77 -13.31 10.56
CA GLY A 91 -0.57 -12.77 10.42
C GLY A 91 -1.01 -12.79 8.96
N TYR A 92 -2.29 -12.55 8.73
CA TYR A 92 -2.86 -12.53 7.39
C TYR A 92 -3.83 -11.36 7.30
N GLY A 93 -3.79 -10.64 6.18
CA GLY A 93 -4.61 -9.47 5.97
C GLY A 93 -4.60 -9.02 4.53
N LEU A 94 -5.05 -7.78 4.30
CA LEU A 94 -5.11 -7.17 2.99
C LEU A 94 -4.02 -6.11 2.83
N SER A 95 -3.40 -6.08 1.66
CA SER A 95 -2.65 -4.94 1.15
C SER A 95 -3.33 -4.41 -0.10
N GLU A 96 -3.61 -3.11 -0.14
CA GLU A 96 -4.29 -2.44 -1.25
C GLU A 96 -3.41 -1.33 -1.81
N TYR A 97 -3.32 -1.24 -3.14
CA TYR A 97 -2.69 -0.12 -3.84
C TYR A 97 -3.68 0.46 -4.83
N CYS A 98 -3.82 1.79 -4.81
CA CYS A 98 -4.81 2.52 -5.58
C CYS A 98 -4.09 3.54 -6.48
N ASP A 99 -3.97 3.21 -7.75
CA ASP A 99 -3.22 4.01 -8.73
C ASP A 99 -4.16 4.64 -9.75
N GLN A 100 -3.93 5.92 -10.08
CA GLN A 100 -4.38 6.46 -11.38
C GLN A 100 -3.51 5.86 -12.48
N ILE A 101 -4.15 5.39 -13.55
CA ILE A 101 -3.50 4.79 -14.72
C ILE A 101 -3.61 5.75 -15.91
N ILE A 102 -2.46 6.13 -16.48
CA ILE A 102 -2.35 6.90 -17.73
C ILE A 102 -1.45 6.11 -18.67
N ASP A 103 -1.87 5.95 -19.93
CA ASP A 103 -1.14 5.20 -20.95
C ASP A 103 -0.71 3.77 -20.55
N GLY A 104 -1.52 3.13 -19.70
CA GLY A 104 -1.29 1.78 -19.21
C GLY A 104 -0.39 1.69 -17.98
N GLU A 105 0.14 2.80 -17.49
CA GLU A 105 1.08 2.82 -16.37
C GLU A 105 0.55 3.62 -15.16
N PRO A 106 0.96 3.28 -13.94
CA PRO A 106 0.64 4.08 -12.77
C PRO A 106 1.31 5.44 -12.78
N VAL A 107 0.54 6.50 -12.53
CA VAL A 107 1.05 7.87 -12.41
C VAL A 107 2.11 7.99 -11.30
N GLY A 108 1.98 7.21 -10.22
CA GLY A 108 2.90 7.21 -9.08
C GLY A 108 4.24 6.51 -9.34
N LYS A 109 4.46 5.86 -10.49
CA LYS A 109 5.62 4.97 -10.71
C LYS A 109 6.99 5.65 -10.55
N THR A 110 7.06 6.97 -10.73
CA THR A 110 8.31 7.74 -10.62
C THR A 110 8.39 8.57 -9.33
N ILE A 111 7.39 8.48 -8.46
CA ILE A 111 7.35 9.22 -7.19
C ILE A 111 7.96 8.30 -6.13
N PRO A 112 9.14 8.63 -5.56
CA PRO A 112 9.81 7.76 -4.60
C PRO A 112 8.95 7.42 -3.38
N ALA A 113 8.09 8.36 -2.94
CA ALA A 113 7.19 8.13 -1.81
C ALA A 113 6.00 7.20 -2.12
N ALA A 114 5.75 6.88 -3.40
CA ALA A 114 4.63 6.06 -3.84
C ALA A 114 5.05 4.63 -4.25
N ARG A 115 6.33 4.29 -4.16
CA ARG A 115 6.89 3.05 -4.73
C ARG A 115 7.93 2.39 -3.85
#